data_AF-A0A3D3HIU3-F1
#
_entry.id   AF-A0A3D3HIU3-F1
#
_cell.length_a   1.000
_cell.length_b   1.000
_cell.length_c   1.000
_cell.angle_alpha   90.00
_cell.angle_beta   90.00
_cell.angle_gamma   90.00
#
_symmetry.space_group_name_H-M   'P 1'
#
loop_
_entity.id
_entity.type
_entity.pdbx_description
1 polymer ?
#
loop_
_entity_poly.entity_id
_entity_poly.type
_entity_poly.pdbx_seq_one_letter_code
_entity_poly.pdbx_strand_id
1 'polypeptide(L)'
;MKHTYLNWKGRFLWLAIFAIAMGFLEGIVVVYLRELYYPEGFAFPLKLMSSELVRAEWIREIATLVMLAAVGIIAGRNGLQRLFYALFAFGIWDIFYYVALNLLLGWPVSLLTWDLLFLIPFSWLGPVLAPVINSLTMILMALLFIGRQEKGFYIRLGVSDWILVISGAFVILYTYLADYSRLLLDSGVLSAKGDPAAGKRFMEMITGYIPEGYRWPLFIAGEALILAATINVMIRSHKYSRDETTN
;
A
#
# COMPACT_ATOMS: atom_id res chain seq x y z
N MET A 1 25.58 29.60 -12.90
CA MET A 1 25.44 28.14 -13.05
C MET A 1 23.95 27.82 -13.13
N LYS A 2 23.42 27.44 -14.30
CA LYS A 2 22.04 26.93 -14.39
C LYS A 2 22.07 25.58 -13.68
N HIS A 3 21.45 25.49 -12.51
CA HIS A 3 21.35 24.23 -11.80
C HIS A 3 20.62 23.22 -12.69
N THR A 4 21.36 22.22 -13.16
CA THR A 4 20.92 21.08 -13.98
C THR A 4 20.08 20.11 -13.14
N TYR A 5 19.11 20.61 -12.37
CA TYR A 5 18.20 19.75 -11.62
C TYR A 5 17.05 19.33 -12.52
N LEU A 6 16.69 18.06 -12.40
CA LEU A 6 15.49 17.52 -13.00
C LEU A 6 14.27 18.35 -12.59
N ASN A 7 13.48 18.78 -13.58
CA ASN A 7 12.20 19.44 -13.29
C ASN A 7 11.27 18.48 -12.53
N TRP A 8 10.28 19.01 -11.82
CA TRP A 8 9.40 18.18 -10.98
C TRP A 8 8.62 17.11 -11.77
N LYS A 9 8.28 17.38 -13.03
CA LYS A 9 7.65 16.39 -13.92
C LYS A 9 8.59 15.22 -14.22
N GLY A 10 9.86 15.51 -14.46
CA GLY A 10 10.88 14.50 -14.69
C GLY A 10 11.20 13.71 -13.42
N ARG A 11 11.10 14.33 -12.22
CA ARG A 11 11.16 13.59 -10.94
C ARG A 11 10.06 12.53 -10.89
N PHE A 12 8.80 12.89 -11.20
CA PHE A 12 7.71 11.92 -11.28
C PHE A 12 7.96 10.84 -12.33
N LEU A 13 8.46 11.20 -13.51
CA LEU A 13 8.74 10.24 -14.58
C LEU A 13 9.77 9.19 -14.14
N TRP A 14 10.93 9.60 -13.64
CA TRP A 14 11.96 8.65 -13.21
C TRP A 14 11.55 7.86 -11.98
N LEU A 15 10.78 8.47 -11.09
CA LEU A 15 10.22 7.77 -9.93
C LEU A 15 9.20 6.71 -10.36
N ALA A 16 8.37 6.99 -11.37
CA ALA A 16 7.47 6.01 -11.94
C ALA A 16 8.24 4.88 -12.62
N ILE A 17 9.27 5.19 -13.43
CA ILE A 17 10.13 4.17 -14.06
C ILE A 17 10.77 3.26 -13.00
N PHE A 18 11.31 3.85 -11.93
CA PHE A 18 11.87 3.09 -10.80
C PHE A 18 10.83 2.20 -10.14
N ALA A 19 9.65 2.74 -9.79
CA ALA A 19 8.60 2.00 -9.11
C ALA A 19 8.02 0.88 -9.98
N ILE A 20 7.89 1.09 -11.30
CA ILE A 20 7.51 0.05 -12.26
C ILE A 20 8.52 -1.09 -12.24
N ALA A 21 9.81 -0.78 -12.44
CA ALA A 21 10.86 -1.78 -12.47
C ALA A 21 10.94 -2.58 -11.14
N MET A 22 10.81 -1.88 -10.01
CA MET A 22 10.74 -2.50 -8.69
C MET A 22 9.50 -3.38 -8.53
N GLY A 23 8.32 -2.95 -9.00
CA GLY A 23 7.08 -3.73 -8.94
C GLY A 23 7.19 -5.03 -9.74
N PHE A 24 7.80 -4.98 -10.92
CA PHE A 24 8.13 -6.17 -11.71
C PHE A 24 9.12 -7.10 -10.99
N LEU A 25 10.18 -6.54 -10.38
CA LEU A 25 11.15 -7.34 -9.62
C LEU A 25 10.46 -8.11 -8.49
N GLU A 26 9.65 -7.43 -7.68
CA GLU A 26 8.89 -8.05 -6.60
C GLU A 26 7.89 -9.09 -7.13
N GLY A 27 7.18 -8.77 -8.22
CA GLY A 27 6.26 -9.71 -8.88
C GLY A 27 6.95 -10.99 -9.34
N ILE A 28 8.16 -10.88 -9.92
CA ILE A 28 8.98 -12.03 -10.35
C ILE A 28 9.42 -12.87 -9.15
N VAL A 29 9.84 -12.24 -8.05
CA VAL A 29 10.17 -12.98 -6.81
C VAL A 29 8.96 -13.77 -6.33
N VAL A 30 7.77 -13.16 -6.32
CA VAL A 30 6.52 -13.84 -5.96
C VAL A 30 6.14 -14.94 -6.95
N VAL A 31 6.43 -14.79 -8.24
CA VAL A 31 6.26 -15.87 -9.24
C VAL A 31 7.07 -17.09 -8.84
N TYR A 32 8.36 -16.94 -8.55
CA TYR A 32 9.20 -18.06 -8.10
C TYR A 32 8.70 -18.69 -6.80
N LEU A 33 8.23 -17.87 -5.86
CA LEU A 33 7.61 -18.38 -4.63
C LEU A 33 6.34 -19.19 -4.93
N ARG A 34 5.48 -18.69 -5.81
CA ARG A 34 4.24 -19.39 -6.18
C ARG A 34 4.55 -20.69 -6.94
N GLU A 35 5.54 -20.74 -7.81
CA GLU A 35 5.95 -21.99 -8.46
C GLU A 35 6.43 -23.04 -7.45
N LEU A 36 7.15 -22.63 -6.41
CA LEU A 36 7.67 -23.55 -5.38
C LEU A 36 6.57 -24.11 -4.46
N TYR A 37 5.56 -23.31 -4.11
CA TYR A 37 4.56 -23.68 -3.09
C TYR A 37 3.16 -23.97 -3.67
N TYR A 38 2.85 -23.42 -4.82
CA TYR A 38 1.57 -23.52 -5.52
C TYR A 38 1.76 -24.03 -6.95
N PRO A 39 2.35 -25.24 -7.16
CA PRO A 39 2.61 -25.76 -8.49
C PRO A 39 1.34 -25.94 -9.35
N GLU A 40 0.19 -26.13 -8.71
CA GLU A 40 -1.13 -26.25 -9.36
C GLU A 40 -1.84 -24.88 -9.54
N GLY A 41 -1.17 -23.77 -9.24
CA GLY A 41 -1.73 -22.42 -9.25
C GLY A 41 -2.07 -21.89 -7.85
N PHE A 42 -1.99 -20.56 -7.69
CA PHE A 42 -2.32 -19.88 -6.45
C PHE A 42 -3.85 -19.71 -6.32
N ALA A 43 -4.40 -20.21 -5.23
CA ALA A 43 -5.81 -20.05 -4.86
C ALA A 43 -5.94 -20.12 -3.34
N PHE A 44 -7.02 -19.55 -2.81
CA PHE A 44 -7.42 -19.81 -1.43
C PHE A 44 -7.99 -21.22 -1.32
N PRO A 45 -7.75 -21.93 -0.20
CA PRO A 45 -7.11 -21.46 1.04
C PRO A 45 -5.57 -21.43 0.98
N LEU A 46 -4.95 -20.63 1.85
CA LEU A 46 -3.49 -20.47 1.90
C LEU A 46 -2.81 -21.78 2.31
N LYS A 47 -1.74 -22.14 1.60
CA LYS A 47 -0.86 -23.26 1.96
C LYS A 47 0.11 -22.86 3.05
N LEU A 48 0.50 -23.86 3.86
CA LEU A 48 1.48 -23.68 4.92
C LEU A 48 2.88 -23.43 4.33
N MET A 49 3.44 -22.27 4.64
CA MET A 49 4.84 -21.93 4.33
C MET A 49 5.74 -22.31 5.51
N SER A 50 7.00 -22.65 5.23
CA SER A 50 7.99 -22.87 6.29
C SER A 50 8.23 -21.57 7.06
N SER A 51 8.53 -21.69 8.36
CA SER A 51 8.77 -20.53 9.23
C SER A 51 9.94 -19.65 8.77
N GLU A 52 10.96 -20.26 8.16
CA GLU A 52 12.10 -19.55 7.56
C GLU A 52 11.68 -18.69 6.37
N LEU A 53 10.80 -19.20 5.51
CA LEU A 53 10.30 -18.46 4.36
C LEU A 53 9.40 -17.31 4.78
N VAL A 54 8.51 -17.53 5.75
CA VAL A 54 7.67 -16.44 6.30
C VAL A 54 8.54 -15.31 6.83
N ARG A 55 9.67 -15.63 7.49
CA ARG A 55 10.65 -14.63 7.94
C ARG A 55 11.32 -13.92 6.76
N ALA A 56 11.70 -14.64 5.71
CA ALA A 56 12.28 -14.05 4.50
C ALA A 56 11.30 -13.08 3.83
N GLU A 57 10.02 -13.45 3.73
CA GLU A 57 8.97 -12.61 3.16
C GLU A 57 8.70 -11.36 4.00
N TRP A 58 8.72 -11.48 5.33
CA TRP A 58 8.69 -10.31 6.22
C TRP A 58 9.87 -9.37 5.97
N ILE A 59 11.08 -9.91 5.82
CA ILE A 59 12.27 -9.07 5.54
C ILE A 59 12.14 -8.39 4.16
N ARG A 60 11.66 -9.12 3.14
CA ARG A 60 11.44 -8.59 1.79
C ARG A 60 10.42 -7.45 1.79
N GLU A 61 9.29 -7.61 2.48
CA GLU A 61 8.28 -6.55 2.59
C GLU A 61 8.80 -5.33 3.37
N ILE A 62 9.56 -5.53 4.46
CA ILE A 62 10.22 -4.42 5.17
C ILE A 62 11.19 -3.70 4.22
N ALA A 63 12.01 -4.44 3.48
CA ALA A 63 12.96 -3.87 2.54
C ALA A 63 12.24 -3.05 1.46
N THR A 64 11.13 -3.56 0.92
CA THR A 64 10.26 -2.86 -0.03
C THR A 64 9.80 -1.51 0.53
N LEU A 65 9.26 -1.49 1.75
CA LEU A 65 8.82 -0.25 2.41
C LEU A 65 9.97 0.74 2.63
N VAL A 66 11.15 0.24 3.02
CA VAL A 66 12.35 1.07 3.21
C VAL A 66 12.82 1.68 1.90
N MET A 67 12.84 0.92 0.80
CA MET A 67 13.23 1.43 -0.53
C MET A 67 12.28 2.53 -1.01
N LEU A 68 10.96 2.34 -0.86
CA LEU A 68 9.94 3.31 -1.23
C LEU A 68 10.04 4.59 -0.39
N ALA A 69 10.25 4.46 0.93
CA ALA A 69 10.47 5.60 1.81
C ALA A 69 11.76 6.36 1.44
N ALA A 70 12.86 5.64 1.19
CA ALA A 70 14.14 6.23 0.84
C ALA A 70 14.06 7.04 -0.46
N VAL A 71 13.45 6.50 -1.51
CA VAL A 71 13.34 7.21 -2.80
C VAL A 71 12.44 8.46 -2.68
N GLY A 72 11.39 8.40 -1.85
CA GLY A 72 10.56 9.57 -1.54
C GLY A 72 11.33 10.66 -0.79
N ILE A 73 12.14 10.28 0.20
CA ILE A 73 13.02 11.20 0.94
C ILE A 73 14.02 11.89 0.01
N ILE A 74 14.60 11.15 -0.93
CA ILE A 74 15.56 11.67 -1.92
C ILE A 74 14.86 12.63 -2.90
N ALA A 75 13.65 12.32 -3.35
CA ALA A 75 12.93 13.12 -4.36
C ALA A 75 12.33 14.43 -3.80
N GLY A 76 11.95 14.46 -2.52
CA GLY A 76 11.21 15.56 -1.89
C GLY A 76 12.07 16.64 -1.24
N ARG A 77 11.68 17.91 -1.43
CA ARG A 77 12.38 19.08 -0.87
C ARG A 77 11.98 19.42 0.58
N ASN A 78 10.79 18.99 1.00
CA ASN A 78 10.26 19.19 2.34
C ASN A 78 9.53 17.92 2.82
N GLY A 79 9.20 17.83 4.11
CA GLY A 79 8.57 16.63 4.69
C GLY A 79 7.31 16.17 3.94
N LEU A 80 6.47 17.11 3.50
CA LEU A 80 5.24 16.79 2.77
C LEU A 80 5.56 16.21 1.38
N GLN A 81 6.45 16.85 0.62
CA GLN A 81 6.89 16.31 -0.67
C GLN A 81 7.52 14.93 -0.51
N ARG A 82 8.34 14.72 0.52
CA ARG A 82 9.01 13.43 0.76
C ARG A 82 7.99 12.31 0.98
N LEU A 83 6.97 12.58 1.79
CA LEU A 83 5.85 11.66 2.00
C LEU A 83 5.11 11.38 0.69
N PHE A 84 4.69 12.40 -0.05
CA PHE A 84 3.89 12.19 -1.25
C PHE A 84 4.66 11.59 -2.42
N TYR A 85 5.96 11.83 -2.54
CA TYR A 85 6.78 11.07 -3.48
C TYR A 85 6.89 9.60 -3.08
N ALA A 86 7.04 9.27 -1.79
CA ALA A 86 7.01 7.88 -1.33
C ALA A 86 5.66 7.21 -1.64
N LEU A 87 4.54 7.89 -1.37
CA LEU A 87 3.19 7.39 -1.66
C LEU A 87 2.94 7.23 -3.17
N PHE A 88 3.45 8.15 -3.98
CA PHE A 88 3.39 8.01 -5.44
C PHE A 88 4.15 6.76 -5.90
N ALA A 89 5.37 6.56 -5.41
CA ALA A 89 6.16 5.39 -5.75
C ALA A 89 5.47 4.10 -5.28
N PHE A 90 4.91 4.10 -4.05
CA PHE A 90 4.15 2.97 -3.51
C PHE A 90 2.96 2.61 -4.40
N GLY A 91 2.14 3.59 -4.78
CA GLY A 91 0.96 3.32 -5.61
C GLY A 91 1.31 2.80 -7.00
N ILE A 92 2.38 3.31 -7.62
CA ILE A 92 2.85 2.79 -8.91
C ILE A 92 3.41 1.38 -8.75
N TRP A 93 4.25 1.15 -7.73
CA TRP A 93 4.83 -0.16 -7.43
C TRP A 93 3.74 -1.22 -7.24
N ASP A 94 2.71 -0.93 -6.45
CA ASP A 94 1.62 -1.85 -6.13
C ASP A 94 0.80 -2.23 -7.36
N ILE A 95 0.43 -1.26 -8.20
CA ILE A 95 -0.28 -1.52 -9.47
C ILE A 95 0.58 -2.41 -10.39
N PHE A 96 1.87 -2.08 -10.55
CA PHE A 96 2.73 -2.79 -11.48
C PHE A 96 3.20 -4.15 -10.95
N TYR A 97 3.17 -4.37 -9.64
CA TYR A 97 3.27 -5.70 -9.04
C TYR A 97 2.14 -6.61 -9.56
N TYR A 98 0.88 -6.17 -9.51
CA TYR A 98 -0.24 -6.95 -10.06
C TYR A 98 -0.20 -7.08 -11.58
N VAL A 99 0.29 -6.06 -12.31
CA VAL A 99 0.52 -6.19 -13.76
C VAL A 99 1.54 -7.28 -14.06
N ALA A 100 2.65 -7.33 -13.32
CA ALA A 100 3.67 -8.35 -13.47
C ALA A 100 3.11 -9.75 -13.17
N LEU A 101 2.35 -9.91 -12.08
CA LEU A 101 1.67 -11.17 -11.77
C LEU A 101 0.68 -11.58 -12.87
N ASN A 102 -0.05 -10.63 -13.46
CA ASN A 102 -1.05 -10.94 -14.47
C ASN A 102 -0.39 -11.38 -15.77
N LEU A 103 0.70 -10.72 -16.16
CA LEU A 103 1.46 -11.07 -17.37
C LEU A 103 2.17 -12.43 -17.25
N LEU A 104 2.68 -12.77 -16.06
CA LEU A 104 3.50 -13.97 -15.86
C LEU A 104 2.68 -15.20 -15.43
N LEU A 105 1.62 -15.00 -14.64
CA LEU A 105 0.81 -16.07 -14.04
C LEU A 105 -0.67 -16.04 -14.44
N GLY A 106 -1.12 -15.02 -15.18
CA GLY A 106 -2.55 -14.80 -15.39
C GLY A 106 -3.30 -14.40 -14.12
N TRP A 107 -2.59 -13.96 -13.07
CA TRP A 107 -3.16 -13.60 -11.77
C TRP A 107 -3.14 -12.09 -11.52
N PRO A 108 -4.22 -11.46 -11.02
CA PRO A 108 -5.50 -12.08 -10.70
C PRO A 108 -6.35 -12.33 -11.95
N VAL A 109 -7.30 -13.27 -11.85
CA VAL A 109 -8.28 -13.55 -12.92
C VAL A 109 -9.29 -12.40 -13.07
N SER A 110 -9.59 -11.71 -11.97
CA SER A 110 -10.45 -10.52 -11.91
C SER A 110 -9.94 -9.57 -10.82
N LEU A 111 -10.23 -8.27 -10.94
CA LEU A 111 -9.90 -7.32 -9.86
C LEU A 111 -10.62 -7.65 -8.54
N LEU A 112 -11.71 -8.42 -8.58
CA LEU A 112 -12.40 -8.88 -7.36
C LEU A 112 -11.82 -10.17 -6.78
N THR A 113 -10.81 -10.78 -7.41
CA THR A 113 -10.11 -11.93 -6.87
C THR A 113 -9.39 -11.51 -5.59
N TRP A 114 -9.54 -12.32 -4.54
CA TRP A 114 -8.86 -12.12 -3.27
C TRP A 114 -7.38 -12.46 -3.38
N ASP A 115 -6.54 -11.66 -2.72
CA ASP A 115 -5.11 -11.91 -2.60
C ASP A 115 -4.62 -11.63 -1.18
N LEU A 116 -3.40 -12.08 -0.90
CA LEU A 116 -2.62 -11.71 0.28
C LEU A 116 -1.84 -10.43 -0.07
N LEU A 117 -2.34 -9.30 0.42
CA LEU A 117 -1.88 -7.97 0.00
C LEU A 117 -0.53 -7.59 0.62
N PHE A 118 -0.34 -7.92 1.89
CA PHE A 118 0.85 -7.67 2.70
C PHE A 118 0.86 -8.67 3.87
N LEU A 119 2.02 -9.00 4.41
CA LEU A 119 2.21 -9.86 5.59
C LEU A 119 2.44 -9.06 6.88
N ILE A 120 2.83 -7.80 6.78
CA ILE A 120 3.21 -6.95 7.92
C ILE A 120 2.07 -6.01 8.34
N PRO A 121 1.82 -5.82 9.66
CA PRO A 121 2.34 -6.60 10.79
C PRO A 121 1.64 -7.95 10.96
N PHE A 122 0.51 -8.12 10.28
CA PHE A 122 -0.27 -9.34 10.14
C PHE A 122 -0.71 -9.46 8.67
N SER A 123 -1.23 -10.61 8.25
CA SER A 123 -1.69 -10.82 6.88
C SER A 123 -2.89 -9.95 6.52
N TRP A 124 -2.75 -9.16 5.45
CA TRP A 124 -3.79 -8.31 4.90
C TRP A 124 -4.49 -9.07 3.78
N LEU A 125 -5.78 -9.30 3.93
CA LEU A 125 -6.57 -10.05 2.97
C LEU A 125 -7.58 -9.12 2.32
N GLY A 126 -7.73 -9.19 1.00
CA GLY A 126 -8.73 -8.41 0.31
C GLY A 126 -8.76 -8.67 -1.19
N PRO A 127 -9.81 -8.22 -1.89
CA PRO A 127 -9.86 -8.22 -3.35
C PRO A 127 -8.80 -7.26 -3.91
N VAL A 128 -8.11 -7.63 -4.98
CA VAL A 128 -7.05 -6.81 -5.63
C VAL A 128 -7.53 -5.39 -6.00
N LEU A 129 -8.82 -5.21 -6.24
CA LEU A 129 -9.42 -3.90 -6.51
C LEU A 129 -9.20 -2.91 -5.36
N ALA A 130 -9.23 -3.36 -4.10
CA ALA A 130 -9.08 -2.48 -2.94
C ALA A 130 -7.69 -1.81 -2.85
N PRO A 131 -6.55 -2.53 -2.88
CA PRO A 131 -5.24 -1.88 -2.91
C PRO A 131 -5.02 -1.06 -4.20
N VAL A 132 -5.57 -1.49 -5.35
CA VAL A 132 -5.51 -0.69 -6.58
C VAL A 132 -6.21 0.67 -6.42
N ILE A 133 -7.37 0.72 -5.76
CA ILE A 133 -8.05 1.99 -5.46
C ILE A 133 -7.19 2.86 -4.54
N ASN A 134 -6.65 2.30 -3.45
CA ASN A 134 -5.75 3.03 -2.55
C ASN A 134 -4.56 3.62 -3.31
N SER A 135 -3.95 2.82 -4.18
CA SER A 135 -2.81 3.19 -5.01
C SER A 135 -3.14 4.34 -5.96
N LEU A 136 -4.32 4.33 -6.58
CA LEU A 136 -4.80 5.45 -7.40
C LEU A 136 -5.02 6.71 -6.55
N THR A 137 -5.59 6.60 -5.35
CA THR A 137 -5.78 7.72 -4.42
C THR A 137 -4.43 8.32 -3.99
N MET A 138 -3.45 7.49 -3.65
CA MET A 138 -2.08 7.94 -3.31
C MET A 138 -1.41 8.68 -4.47
N ILE A 139 -1.50 8.14 -5.69
CA ILE A 139 -0.97 8.78 -6.90
C ILE A 139 -1.65 10.13 -7.13
N LEU A 140 -2.98 10.18 -7.04
CA LEU A 140 -3.77 11.40 -7.22
C LEU A 140 -3.34 12.48 -6.22
N MET A 141 -3.31 12.15 -4.94
CA MET A 141 -2.89 13.08 -3.88
C MET A 141 -1.49 13.62 -4.13
N ALA A 142 -0.55 12.76 -4.49
CA ALA A 142 0.83 13.15 -4.75
C ALA A 142 0.93 14.14 -5.93
N LEU A 143 0.26 13.84 -7.04
CA LEU A 143 0.23 14.72 -8.21
C LEU A 143 -0.42 16.07 -7.90
N LEU A 144 -1.52 16.08 -7.14
CA LEU A 144 -2.23 17.31 -6.76
C LEU A 144 -1.39 18.18 -5.83
N PHE A 145 -0.89 17.62 -4.72
CA PHE A 145 -0.21 18.40 -3.69
C PHE A 145 1.18 18.87 -4.15
N ILE A 146 1.99 17.97 -4.72
CA ILE A 146 3.31 18.35 -5.23
C ILE A 146 3.15 19.28 -6.43
N GLY A 147 2.21 19.00 -7.34
CA GLY A 147 1.94 19.84 -8.49
C GLY A 147 1.50 21.26 -8.10
N ARG A 148 0.74 21.43 -7.01
CA ARG A 148 0.39 22.74 -6.44
C ARG A 148 1.60 23.42 -5.81
N GLN A 149 2.37 22.71 -4.98
CA GLN A 149 3.57 23.28 -4.36
C GLN A 149 4.59 23.77 -5.40
N GLU A 150 4.83 23.00 -6.46
CA GLU A 150 5.77 23.38 -7.53
C GLU A 150 5.24 24.53 -8.42
N LYS A 151 3.93 24.82 -8.38
CA LYS A 151 3.31 26.02 -8.99
C LYS A 151 3.35 27.25 -8.07
N GLY A 152 3.99 27.15 -6.90
CA GLY A 152 4.09 28.24 -5.93
C GLY A 152 2.82 28.43 -5.09
N PHE A 153 2.08 27.35 -4.82
CA PHE A 153 1.01 27.37 -3.83
C PHE A 153 1.50 26.90 -2.47
N TYR A 154 1.01 27.53 -1.41
CA TYR A 154 1.19 27.04 -0.05
C TYR A 154 0.23 25.88 0.21
N ILE A 155 0.79 24.69 0.47
CA ILE A 155 0.05 23.49 0.86
C ILE A 155 0.44 23.15 2.29
N ARG A 156 -0.53 23.21 3.19
CA ARG A 156 -0.39 22.79 4.58
C ARG A 156 -1.59 21.92 4.95
N LEU A 157 -1.30 20.71 5.43
CA LEU A 157 -2.30 19.85 6.01
C LEU A 157 -2.54 20.31 7.44
N GLY A 158 -3.75 20.77 7.73
CA GLY A 158 -4.19 21.11 9.07
C GLY A 158 -4.43 19.87 9.92
N VAL A 159 -4.66 20.06 11.21
CA VAL A 159 -4.94 18.95 12.14
C VAL A 159 -6.21 18.18 11.70
N SER A 160 -7.24 18.88 11.24
CA SER A 160 -8.47 18.26 10.74
C SER A 160 -8.23 17.39 9.51
N ASP A 161 -7.36 17.81 8.59
CA ASP A 161 -7.04 17.02 7.39
C ASP A 161 -6.25 15.76 7.77
N TRP A 162 -5.30 15.90 8.70
CA TRP A 162 -4.58 14.74 9.23
C TRP A 162 -5.50 13.77 9.92
N ILE A 163 -6.46 14.24 10.72
CA ILE A 163 -7.45 13.37 11.35
C ILE A 163 -8.26 12.62 10.29
N LEU A 164 -8.73 13.30 9.24
CA LEU A 164 -9.47 12.67 8.15
C LEU A 164 -8.63 11.63 7.39
N VAL A 165 -7.39 11.96 7.01
CA VAL A 165 -6.50 11.03 6.31
C VAL A 165 -6.17 9.82 7.18
N ILE A 166 -5.79 10.04 8.44
CA ILE A 166 -5.39 8.98 9.37
C ILE A 166 -6.59 8.09 9.70
N SER A 167 -7.76 8.66 10.01
CA SER A 167 -8.98 7.89 10.27
C SER A 167 -9.41 7.08 9.05
N GLY A 168 -9.41 7.67 7.85
CA GLY A 168 -9.70 6.97 6.61
C GLY A 168 -8.74 5.79 6.37
N ALA A 169 -7.45 6.02 6.55
CA ALA A 169 -6.42 4.97 6.45
C ALA A 169 -6.63 3.85 7.48
N PHE A 170 -6.98 4.16 8.73
CA PHE A 170 -7.29 3.15 9.74
C PHE A 170 -8.55 2.35 9.43
N VAL A 171 -9.60 3.00 8.91
CA VAL A 171 -10.82 2.30 8.48
C VAL A 171 -10.52 1.32 7.34
N ILE A 172 -9.74 1.75 6.34
CA ILE A 172 -9.30 0.88 5.25
C ILE A 172 -8.44 -0.27 5.79
N LEU A 173 -7.44 0.02 6.61
CA LEU A 173 -6.58 -1.00 7.21
C LEU A 173 -7.39 -2.04 8.01
N TYR A 174 -8.41 -1.59 8.74
CA TYR A 174 -9.32 -2.48 9.45
C TYR A 174 -10.03 -3.45 8.47
N THR A 175 -10.46 -2.99 7.29
CA THR A 175 -11.10 -3.88 6.30
C THR A 175 -10.17 -4.98 5.81
N TYR A 176 -8.85 -4.75 5.75
CA TYR A 176 -7.86 -5.77 5.36
C TYR A 176 -7.53 -6.75 6.49
N LEU A 177 -7.56 -6.27 7.73
CA LEU A 177 -7.15 -7.04 8.90
C LEU A 177 -8.31 -7.83 9.52
N ALA A 178 -9.56 -7.44 9.28
CA ALA A 178 -10.73 -7.96 10.00
C ALA A 178 -10.84 -9.49 9.93
N ASP A 179 -10.67 -10.08 8.75
CA ASP A 179 -10.86 -11.52 8.57
C ASP A 179 -9.73 -12.32 9.22
N TYR A 180 -8.47 -11.94 8.98
CA TYR A 180 -7.32 -12.59 9.61
C TYR A 180 -7.34 -12.45 11.14
N SER A 181 -7.71 -11.27 11.64
CA SER A 181 -7.80 -11.00 13.08
C SER A 181 -8.88 -11.85 13.74
N ARG A 182 -10.01 -12.06 13.07
CA ARG A 182 -11.08 -12.94 13.55
C ARG A 182 -10.61 -14.39 13.64
N LEU A 183 -9.95 -14.92 12.59
CA LEU A 183 -9.38 -16.27 12.61
C LEU A 183 -8.37 -16.45 13.76
N LEU A 184 -7.56 -15.42 13.99
CA LEU A 184 -6.54 -15.43 15.03
C LEU A 184 -7.13 -15.37 16.44
N LEU A 185 -8.23 -14.63 16.65
CA LEU A 185 -8.99 -14.61 17.90
C LEU A 185 -9.75 -15.93 18.15
N ASP A 186 -10.47 -16.41 17.13
CA ASP A 186 -11.28 -17.64 17.20
C ASP A 186 -10.41 -18.88 17.46
N SER A 187 -9.13 -18.84 17.06
CA SER A 187 -8.17 -19.91 17.35
C SER A 187 -7.74 -20.02 18.80
N GLY A 188 -7.90 -18.94 19.58
CA GLY A 188 -7.39 -18.84 20.93
C GLY A 188 -5.85 -18.78 21.04
N VAL A 189 -5.10 -18.72 19.93
CA VAL A 189 -3.61 -18.70 19.94
C VAL A 189 -3.05 -17.57 20.79
N LEU A 190 -3.66 -16.39 20.74
CA LEU A 190 -3.24 -15.24 21.55
C LEU A 190 -3.42 -15.48 23.05
N SER A 191 -4.49 -16.17 23.44
CA SER A 191 -4.81 -16.44 24.84
C SER A 191 -4.03 -17.65 25.38
N ALA A 192 -3.62 -18.57 24.51
CA ALA A 192 -3.07 -19.86 24.90
C ALA A 192 -1.56 -19.88 25.20
N LYS A 193 -0.87 -18.72 25.26
CA LYS A 193 0.54 -18.56 25.68
C LYS A 193 1.50 -19.66 25.17
N GLY A 194 1.40 -20.04 23.90
CA GLY A 194 2.29 -21.04 23.30
C GLY A 194 1.81 -22.49 23.37
N ASP A 195 0.52 -22.73 23.66
CA ASP A 195 -0.10 -24.05 23.51
C ASP A 195 -0.01 -24.54 22.05
N PRO A 196 0.69 -25.66 21.79
CA PRO A 196 0.78 -26.25 20.46
C PRO A 196 -0.58 -26.61 19.85
N ALA A 197 -1.60 -26.91 20.67
CA ALA A 197 -2.94 -27.24 20.20
C ALA A 197 -3.67 -26.02 19.62
N ALA A 198 -3.51 -24.85 20.25
CA ALA A 198 -4.03 -23.59 19.70
C ALA A 198 -3.36 -23.27 18.37
N GLY A 199 -2.04 -23.46 18.27
CA GLY A 199 -1.29 -23.30 17.02
C GLY A 199 -1.82 -24.22 15.91
N LYS A 200 -2.09 -25.48 16.22
CA LYS A 200 -2.66 -26.42 15.24
C LYS A 200 -4.06 -26.01 14.77
N ARG A 201 -4.94 -25.58 15.68
CA ARG A 201 -6.29 -25.08 15.33
C ARG A 201 -6.24 -23.85 14.43
N PHE A 202 -5.34 -22.92 14.72
CA PHE A 202 -5.14 -21.75 13.88
C PHE A 202 -4.71 -22.12 12.46
N MET A 203 -3.78 -23.08 12.33
CA MET A 203 -3.32 -23.56 11.03
C MET A 203 -4.44 -24.26 10.26
N GLU A 204 -5.26 -25.07 10.94
CA GLU A 204 -6.46 -25.69 10.34
C GLU A 204 -7.46 -24.65 9.85
N MET A 205 -7.67 -23.57 10.60
CA MET A 205 -8.59 -22.50 10.19
C MET A 205 -8.06 -21.65 9.04
N ILE A 206 -6.77 -21.32 9.01
CA ILE A 206 -6.19 -20.57 7.87
C ILE A 206 -6.21 -21.42 6.59
N THR A 207 -5.83 -22.69 6.71
CA THR A 207 -5.80 -23.62 5.56
C THR A 207 -7.20 -24.07 5.13
N GLY A 208 -8.25 -23.74 5.89
CA GLY A 208 -9.65 -23.93 5.51
C GLY A 208 -10.38 -22.63 5.14
N TYR A 209 -9.76 -21.46 5.29
CA TYR A 209 -10.44 -20.18 5.12
C TYR A 209 -10.59 -19.82 3.64
N ILE A 210 -11.85 -19.64 3.22
CA ILE A 210 -12.23 -19.11 1.92
C ILE A 210 -12.98 -17.79 2.18
N PRO A 211 -12.51 -16.66 1.62
CA PRO A 211 -13.21 -15.38 1.78
C PRO A 211 -14.59 -15.39 1.12
N GLU A 212 -15.64 -15.06 1.87
CA GLU A 212 -17.03 -15.03 1.37
C GLU A 212 -17.45 -13.65 0.83
N GLY A 213 -16.89 -12.56 1.38
CA GLY A 213 -17.27 -11.21 0.99
C GLY A 213 -16.41 -10.12 1.63
N TYR A 214 -16.16 -9.04 0.89
CA TYR A 214 -15.33 -7.93 1.35
C TYR A 214 -16.19 -6.76 1.88
N ARG A 215 -15.69 -6.06 2.89
CA ARG A 215 -16.41 -4.97 3.60
C ARG A 215 -16.38 -3.65 2.82
N TRP A 216 -16.86 -3.68 1.58
CA TRP A 216 -16.88 -2.54 0.66
C TRP A 216 -17.45 -1.23 1.25
N PRO A 217 -18.57 -1.23 2.01
CA PRO A 217 -19.10 0.02 2.55
C PRO A 217 -18.12 0.72 3.50
N LEU A 218 -17.41 -0.04 4.34
CA LEU A 218 -16.39 0.53 5.24
C LEU A 218 -15.17 1.00 4.45
N PHE A 219 -14.73 0.22 3.48
CA PHE A 219 -13.63 0.60 2.60
C PHE A 219 -13.92 1.94 1.89
N ILE A 220 -15.10 2.07 1.27
CA ILE A 220 -15.55 3.28 0.59
C ILE A 220 -15.64 4.46 1.56
N ALA A 221 -16.14 4.24 2.78
CA ALA A 221 -16.17 5.29 3.79
C ALA A 221 -14.76 5.78 4.15
N GLY A 222 -13.79 4.88 4.29
CA GLY A 222 -12.40 5.22 4.53
C GLY A 222 -11.77 6.02 3.39
N GLU A 223 -11.98 5.58 2.14
CA GLU A 223 -11.54 6.31 0.94
C GLU A 223 -12.20 7.69 0.84
N ALA A 224 -13.49 7.81 1.14
CA ALA A 224 -14.21 9.07 1.12
C ALA A 224 -13.63 10.08 2.13
N LEU A 225 -13.19 9.64 3.31
CA LEU A 225 -12.53 10.51 4.29
C LEU A 225 -11.20 11.07 3.77
N ILE A 226 -10.38 10.23 3.11
CA ILE A 226 -9.10 10.64 2.53
C ILE A 226 -9.33 11.64 1.37
N LEU A 227 -10.30 11.36 0.50
CA LEU A 227 -10.65 12.25 -0.60
C LEU A 227 -11.23 13.58 -0.11
N ALA A 228 -12.06 13.57 0.94
CA ALA A 228 -12.58 14.79 1.56
C ALA A 228 -11.45 15.67 2.11
N ALA A 229 -10.47 15.07 2.82
CA ALA A 229 -9.28 15.78 3.27
C ALA A 229 -8.50 16.39 2.11
N THR A 230 -8.35 15.63 1.02
CA THR A 230 -7.66 16.07 -0.19
C THR A 230 -8.35 17.28 -0.81
N ILE A 231 -9.66 17.22 -0.99
CA ILE A 231 -10.46 18.32 -1.53
C ILE A 231 -10.35 19.56 -0.63
N ASN A 232 -10.48 19.39 0.69
CA ASN A 232 -10.37 20.48 1.66
C ASN A 232 -9.02 21.21 1.57
N VAL A 233 -7.92 20.46 1.48
CA VAL A 233 -6.57 21.03 1.30
C VAL A 233 -6.47 21.78 -0.03
N MET A 234 -7.03 21.23 -1.11
CA MET A 234 -7.00 21.85 -2.42
C MET A 234 -7.80 23.16 -2.47
N ILE A 235 -8.96 23.22 -1.81
CA ILE A 235 -9.79 24.43 -1.70
C ILE A 235 -9.07 25.52 -0.89
N ARG A 236 -8.43 25.16 0.23
CA ARG A 236 -7.70 26.12 1.08
C ARG A 236 -6.33 26.53 0.54
N SER A 237 -5.83 25.85 -0.50
CA SER A 237 -4.55 26.18 -1.11
C SER A 237 -4.59 27.54 -1.79
N HIS A 238 -3.67 28.43 -1.42
CA HIS A 238 -3.53 29.76 -2.02
C HIS A 238 -2.12 29.93 -2.59
N LYS A 239 -2.00 30.81 -3.59
CA LYS A 239 -0.72 31.13 -4.22
C LYS A 239 0.09 32.02 -3.27
N TYR A 240 1.40 31.82 -3.17
CA TYR A 240 2.27 32.73 -2.42
C TYR A 240 2.01 34.18 -2.87
N SER A 241 1.69 35.06 -1.92
CA SER A 241 1.69 36.50 -2.17
C SER A 241 3.15 37.00 -2.19
N ARG A 242 3.44 38.00 -3.03
CA ARG A 242 4.79 38.55 -3.25
C ARG A 242 5.44 39.12 -1.96
N ASP A 243 4.67 39.32 -0.91
CA ASP A 243 5.11 39.92 0.37
C ASP A 243 5.58 38.90 1.42
N GLU A 244 5.36 37.59 1.20
CA GLU A 244 5.77 36.54 2.14
C GLU A 244 7.19 35.99 1.88
N THR A 245 7.87 36.47 0.83
CA THR A 245 9.26 36.09 0.52
C THR A 245 10.32 36.88 1.31
N THR A 246 9.89 37.72 2.26
CA THR A 246 10.75 38.68 2.99
C THR A 246 10.70 38.57 4.51
N ASN A 247 10.44 37.38 5.06
CA ASN A 247 10.71 37.09 6.47
C ASN A 247 11.33 35.71 6.66
#